data_AF-A9CSH6-F1
#
_entry.id   AF-A9CSH6-F1
#
_cell.length_a   1.000
_cell.length_b   1.000
_cell.length_c   1.000
_cell.angle_alpha   90.00
_cell.angle_beta   90.00
_cell.angle_gamma   90.00
#
_symmetry.space_group_name_H-M   'P 1'
#
loop_
_entity.id
_entity.type
_entity.pdbx_description
1 polymer ?
#
loop_
_entity_poly.entity_id
_entity_poly.type
_entity_poly.pdbx_seq_one_letter_code
_entity_poly.pdbx_strand_id
1 'polypeptide(L)'
;PAYGCLHMLDDVHYNNAFYARVGGVSNAELNRLELELLFMLDFGVVVSSRVFESYCLCLEKEMLWNGAGQRMERAMVPNSVDEVTEISVDDTQTSSSPPQMVD
;
A
#
# COMPACT_ATOMS: atom_id res chain seq x y z
N PRO A 1 -2.41 -24.83 -0.15
CA PRO A 1 -2.31 -24.11 1.14
C PRO A 1 -2.31 -22.60 0.88
N ALA A 2 -3.21 -21.89 1.56
CA ALA A 2 -3.78 -20.62 1.14
C ALA A 2 -2.85 -19.42 1.39
N TYR A 3 -2.37 -18.76 0.34
CA TYR A 3 -1.52 -17.56 0.43
C TYR A 3 -1.80 -16.54 -0.68
N GLY A 4 -3.07 -16.45 -1.12
CA GLY A 4 -3.45 -15.60 -2.26
C GLY A 4 -4.54 -14.58 -1.96
N CYS A 5 -4.94 -14.37 -0.71
CA CYS A 5 -6.19 -13.66 -0.41
C CYS A 5 -6.11 -12.12 -0.61
N LEU A 6 -4.96 -11.48 -0.38
CA LEU A 6 -4.85 -10.03 -0.56
C LEU A 6 -4.85 -9.61 -2.05
N HIS A 7 -4.32 -10.47 -2.91
CA HIS A 7 -4.23 -10.27 -4.35
C HIS A 7 -5.61 -10.27 -5.06
N MET A 8 -6.63 -10.89 -4.45
CA MET A 8 -7.89 -11.24 -5.13
C MET A 8 -8.96 -10.14 -5.10
N LEU A 9 -8.77 -9.06 -4.35
CA LEU A 9 -9.80 -8.05 -4.12
C LEU A 9 -9.71 -6.84 -5.05
N ASP A 10 -8.57 -6.62 -5.71
CA ASP A 10 -8.34 -5.49 -6.59
C ASP A 10 -8.13 -5.94 -8.04
N ASP A 11 -8.68 -5.17 -8.99
CA ASP A 11 -8.48 -5.37 -10.43
C ASP A 11 -7.01 -5.20 -10.86
N VAL A 12 -6.21 -4.52 -10.04
CA VAL A 12 -4.77 -4.31 -10.24
C VAL A 12 -4.05 -4.55 -8.92
N HIS A 13 -3.13 -5.51 -8.91
CA HIS A 13 -2.30 -5.83 -7.75
C HIS A 13 -0.82 -5.96 -8.14
N TYR A 14 0.08 -5.65 -7.21
CA TYR A 14 1.51 -5.96 -7.35
C TYR A 14 1.89 -7.08 -6.38
N ASN A 15 2.95 -7.81 -6.66
CA ASN A 15 3.40 -8.86 -5.76
C ASN A 15 4.13 -8.27 -4.53
N ASN A 16 4.28 -9.08 -3.47
CA ASN A 16 4.95 -8.64 -2.25
C ASN A 16 6.42 -8.26 -2.47
N ALA A 17 7.09 -8.85 -3.45
CA ALA A 17 8.47 -8.46 -3.77
C ALA A 17 8.55 -7.01 -4.29
N PHE A 18 7.52 -6.53 -4.99
CA PHE A 18 7.39 -5.14 -5.40
C PHE A 18 7.15 -4.22 -4.20
N TYR A 19 6.14 -4.52 -3.38
CA TYR A 19 5.83 -3.72 -2.19
C TYR A 19 6.97 -3.69 -1.17
N ALA A 20 7.69 -4.79 -0.99
CA ALA A 20 8.82 -4.87 -0.07
C ALA A 20 9.95 -3.91 -0.50
N ARG A 21 10.21 -3.83 -1.81
CA ARG A 21 11.20 -2.90 -2.38
C ARG A 21 10.82 -1.44 -2.14
N VAL A 22 9.55 -1.09 -2.33
CA VAL A 22 9.05 0.27 -2.08
C VAL A 22 9.07 0.60 -0.58
N GLY A 23 8.70 -0.36 0.26
CA GLY A 23 8.66 -0.22 1.71
C GLY A 23 10.02 -0.31 2.41
N GLY A 24 11.10 -0.60 1.69
CA GLY A 24 12.45 -0.72 2.26
C GLY A 24 12.64 -1.94 3.18
N VAL A 25 11.83 -2.98 3.02
CA VAL A 25 11.88 -4.23 3.80
C VAL A 25 12.21 -5.43 2.92
N SER A 26 12.62 -6.54 3.53
CA SER A 26 12.85 -7.76 2.76
C SER A 26 11.53 -8.40 2.31
N ASN A 27 11.53 -9.11 1.18
CA ASN A 27 10.34 -9.85 0.73
C ASN A 27 9.88 -10.88 1.79
N ALA A 28 10.82 -11.56 2.47
CA ALA A 28 10.49 -12.52 3.52
C ALA A 28 9.80 -11.86 4.73
N GLU A 29 10.26 -10.67 5.12
CA GLU A 29 9.65 -9.88 6.19
C GLU A 29 8.24 -9.43 5.80
N LEU A 30 8.04 -8.89 4.58
CA LEU A 30 6.72 -8.47 4.15
C LEU A 30 5.73 -9.63 4.07
N ASN A 31 6.16 -10.80 3.56
CA ASN A 31 5.32 -12.00 3.55
C ASN A 31 4.93 -12.44 4.98
N ARG A 32 5.84 -12.33 5.94
CA ARG A 32 5.53 -12.64 7.35
C ARG A 32 4.53 -11.64 7.93
N LEU A 33 4.73 -10.35 7.69
CA LEU A 33 3.84 -9.29 8.16
C LEU A 33 2.44 -9.40 7.56
N GLU A 34 2.32 -9.74 6.27
CA GLU A 34 1.03 -9.99 5.63
C GLU A 34 0.29 -11.12 6.35
N LEU A 35 0.96 -12.25 6.62
CA LEU A 35 0.33 -13.37 7.31
C LEU A 35 -0.09 -13.01 8.74
N GLU A 36 0.76 -12.28 9.48
CA GLU A 36 0.44 -11.83 10.83
C GLU A 36 -0.81 -10.94 10.84
N LEU A 37 -0.89 -9.98 9.91
CA LEU A 37 -2.07 -9.13 9.72
C LEU A 37 -3.32 -9.95 9.38
N LEU A 38 -3.22 -10.90 8.44
CA LEU A 38 -4.34 -11.74 8.05
C LEU A 38 -4.87 -12.59 9.21
N PHE A 39 -3.99 -13.11 10.07
CA PHE A 39 -4.40 -13.79 11.30
C PHE A 39 -5.06 -12.85 12.30
N MET A 40 -4.54 -11.62 12.48
CA MET A 40 -5.16 -10.64 13.36
C MET A 40 -6.57 -10.22 12.92
N LEU A 41 -6.85 -10.29 11.62
CA LEU A 41 -8.16 -9.98 11.05
C LEU A 41 -9.08 -11.19 10.90
N ASP A 42 -8.66 -12.38 11.34
CA ASP A 42 -9.36 -13.65 11.08
C ASP A 42 -9.68 -13.84 9.59
N PHE A 43 -8.78 -13.39 8.70
CA PHE A 43 -8.95 -13.35 7.24
C PHE A 43 -10.17 -12.54 6.75
N GLY A 44 -10.81 -11.75 7.62
CA GLY A 44 -11.95 -10.88 7.35
C GLY A 44 -11.56 -9.58 6.64
N VAL A 45 -11.01 -9.67 5.44
CA VAL A 45 -10.50 -8.52 4.65
C VAL A 45 -11.52 -7.92 3.68
N VAL A 46 -12.73 -8.48 3.60
CA VAL A 46 -13.79 -8.03 2.68
C VAL A 46 -14.80 -7.16 3.44
N VAL A 47 -15.15 -6.01 2.86
CA VAL A 47 -16.14 -5.09 3.39
C VAL A 47 -17.31 -4.96 2.40
N SER A 48 -18.54 -5.08 2.88
CA SER A 48 -19.72 -4.84 2.03
C SER A 48 -19.93 -3.33 1.79
N SER A 49 -20.52 -2.96 0.65
CA SER A 49 -20.82 -1.55 0.32
C SER A 49 -21.59 -0.85 1.43
N ARG A 50 -22.56 -1.53 2.06
CA ARG A 50 -23.34 -0.97 3.18
C ARG A 50 -22.49 -0.62 4.39
N VAL A 51 -21.53 -1.49 4.75
CA VAL A 51 -20.64 -1.25 5.90
C VAL A 51 -19.67 -0.11 5.59
N PHE A 52 -19.12 -0.09 4.38
CA PHE A 52 -18.26 0.99 3.92
C PHE A 52 -18.97 2.35 3.95
N GLU A 53 -20.17 2.43 3.35
CA GLU A 53 -21.01 3.65 3.36
C GLU A 53 -21.34 4.13 4.78
N SER A 54 -21.70 3.21 5.68
CA SER A 54 -21.98 3.56 7.08
C SER A 54 -20.73 4.14 7.76
N TYR A 55 -19.55 3.59 7.49
CA TYR A 55 -18.30 4.08 8.09
C TYR A 55 -17.94 5.47 7.56
N CYS A 56 -18.11 5.73 6.26
CA CYS A 56 -17.93 7.05 5.67
C CYS A 56 -18.84 8.10 6.33
N LEU A 57 -20.12 7.79 6.49
CA LEU A 57 -21.08 8.69 7.16
C LEU A 57 -20.70 8.96 8.63
N CYS A 58 -20.21 7.95 9.34
CA CYS A 58 -19.71 8.13 10.71
C CYS A 58 -18.51 9.07 10.76
N LEU A 59 -17.54 8.87 9.86
CA LEU A 59 -16.32 9.69 9.80
C LEU A 59 -16.63 11.15 9.43
N GLU A 60 -17.50 11.38 8.45
CA GLU A 60 -17.94 12.73 8.05
C GLU A 60 -18.61 13.48 9.20
N LYS A 61 -19.46 12.78 9.96
CA LYS A 61 -20.13 13.34 11.13
C LYS A 61 -19.15 13.71 12.23
N GLU A 62 -18.14 12.86 12.49
CA GLU A 62 -17.08 13.15 13.46
C GLU A 62 -16.23 14.34 13.02
N MET A 63 -15.87 14.42 11.73
CA MET A 63 -15.15 15.58 11.20
C MET A 63 -15.93 16.89 11.35
N LEU A 64 -17.26 16.86 11.16
CA LEU A 64 -18.11 18.04 11.37
C LEU A 64 -18.21 18.42 12.85
N TRP A 65 -18.30 17.44 13.74
CA TRP A 65 -18.38 17.67 15.19
C TRP A 65 -17.03 18.15 15.77
N ASN A 66 -15.92 17.58 15.31
CA ASN A 66 -14.57 17.89 15.78
C ASN A 66 -13.97 19.11 15.05
N GLY A 67 -14.48 19.44 13.85
CA GLY A 67 -14.09 20.60 13.04
C GLY A 67 -14.49 21.96 13.63
N ALA A 68 -15.37 21.97 14.65
CA ALA A 68 -15.66 23.18 15.42
C ALA A 68 -14.59 23.54 16.46
N GLY A 69 -13.56 22.70 16.67
CA GLY A 69 -12.65 22.85 17.82
C GLY A 69 -11.15 22.59 17.63
N GLN A 70 -10.67 22.12 16.47
CA GLN A 70 -9.23 21.85 16.30
C GLN A 70 -8.67 22.44 15.00
N ARG A 71 -8.29 23.72 15.05
CA ARG A 71 -7.27 24.27 14.16
C ARG A 71 -5.93 23.69 14.60
N MET A 72 -5.51 22.57 14.03
CA MET A 72 -4.10 22.19 14.11
C MET A 72 -3.31 23.27 13.38
N GLU A 73 -2.73 24.20 14.13
CA GLU A 73 -1.70 25.10 13.64
C GLU A 73 -0.51 24.22 13.25
N ARG A 74 -0.42 23.87 11.96
CA ARG A 74 0.80 23.34 11.39
C ARG A 74 1.84 24.45 11.48
N ALA A 75 2.67 24.42 12.51
CA ALA A 75 3.92 25.15 12.52
C ALA A 75 4.79 24.57 11.39
N MET A 76 4.75 25.19 10.21
CA MET A 76 5.76 24.99 9.19
C MET A 76 7.07 25.53 9.76
N VAL A 77 7.93 24.65 10.24
CA VAL A 77 9.36 24.96 10.37
C VAL A 77 9.99 24.65 9.01
N PRO A 78 10.45 25.65 8.24
CA PRO A 78 11.18 25.38 7.01
C PRO A 78 12.60 24.97 7.41
N ASN A 79 12.86 23.66 7.50
CA ASN A 79 14.25 23.19 7.53
C ASN A 79 14.78 23.21 6.10
N SER A 80 15.41 24.33 5.74
CA SER A 80 16.35 24.41 4.62
C SER A 80 17.64 23.71 5.01
N VAL A 81 18.02 22.65 4.32
CA VAL A 81 19.42 22.36 3.96
C VAL A 81 19.44 21.44 2.75
N ASP A 82 20.04 21.93 1.67
CA ASP A 82 20.47 21.18 0.49
C ASP A 82 21.42 20.04 0.90
N GLU A 83 21.27 18.85 0.31
CA GLU A 83 22.41 18.15 -0.31
C GLU A 83 21.92 17.05 -1.26
N VAL A 84 22.51 17.08 -2.46
CA VAL A 84 22.27 16.24 -3.62
C VAL A 84 22.86 14.85 -3.42
N THR A 85 22.08 13.80 -3.75
CA THR A 85 22.65 12.63 -4.42
C THR A 85 21.73 12.24 -5.58
N GLU A 86 22.19 12.56 -6.78
CA GLU A 86 21.64 12.08 -8.03
C GLU A 86 21.65 10.55 -8.03
N ILE A 87 20.47 9.91 -8.12
CA ILE A 87 20.41 8.49 -8.45
C ILE A 87 20.48 8.37 -9.97
N SER A 88 21.68 8.07 -10.45
CA SER A 88 21.95 7.75 -11.86
C SER A 88 21.09 6.55 -12.28
N VAL A 89 20.18 6.78 -13.24
CA VAL A 89 19.50 5.71 -13.98
C VAL A 89 20.41 5.29 -15.13
N ASP A 90 21.09 4.15 -14.98
CA ASP A 90 21.67 3.46 -16.13
C ASP A 90 20.63 2.47 -16.67
N ASP A 91 20.16 2.77 -17.88
CA ASP A 91 19.22 1.97 -18.65
C ASP A 91 19.89 0.66 -19.12
N THR A 92 19.46 -0.48 -18.59
CA THR A 92 19.69 -1.78 -19.26
C THR A 92 18.36 -2.43 -19.66
N GLN A 93 17.89 -1.97 -20.81
CA GLN A 93 17.26 -2.71 -21.92
C GLN A 93 16.28 -3.85 -21.60
N THR A 94 15.01 -3.52 -21.78
CA THR A 94 13.95 -4.40 -22.25
C THR A 94 14.39 -5.24 -23.45
N SER A 95 14.47 -6.57 -23.31
CA SER A 95 14.28 -7.50 -24.44
C SER A 95 13.70 -8.84 -23.96
N SER A 96 12.43 -8.82 -23.54
CA SER A 96 11.67 -10.07 -23.39
C SER A 96 11.05 -10.47 -24.73
N SER A 97 11.72 -11.34 -25.49
CA SER A 97 11.11 -12.04 -26.62
C SER A 97 10.15 -13.16 -26.12
N PRO A 98 9.04 -13.46 -26.83
CA PRO A 98 8.14 -14.56 -26.46
C PRO A 98 8.72 -15.92 -26.89
N PRO A 99 8.43 -17.02 -26.17
CA PRO A 99 8.85 -18.35 -26.61
C PRO A 99 8.06 -18.78 -27.85
N GLN A 100 8.78 -19.16 -28.92
CA GLN A 100 8.20 -19.80 -30.10
C GLN A 100 8.02 -21.30 -29.79
N MET A 101 6.81 -21.80 -30.05
CA MET A 101 6.50 -23.23 -30.08
C MET A 101 7.21 -23.87 -31.28
N VAL A 102 7.87 -25.00 -31.06
CA VAL A 102 8.38 -25.87 -32.13
C VAL A 102 7.54 -27.14 -32.17
N ASP A 103 7.09 -27.52 -33.37
CA ASP A 103 6.50 -28.83 -33.70
C ASP A 103 7.51 -29.97 -33.50
#